data_AF-A0AAW9SHQ9-F1
#
_entry.id   AF-A0AAW9SHQ9-F1
#
_cell.length_a   1.000
_cell.length_b   1.000
_cell.length_c   1.000
_cell.angle_alpha   90.00
_cell.angle_beta   90.00
_cell.angle_gamma   90.00
#
_symmetry.space_group_name_H-M   'P 1'
#
loop_
_entity.id
_entity.type
_entity.pdbx_description
1 polymer ?
#
loop_
_entity_poly.entity_id
_entity_poly.type
_entity_poly.pdbx_seq_one_letter_code
_entity_poly.pdbx_strand_id
1 'polypeptide(L)'
;MKKIVLLFSFALYMISLSAKAQHFKSYFKQADQYFSDEDYQKSLLVYQRVLELDSLNAQAYFKSGECYRVLFQYHQAFEHYKKATSLNPINHLNYYYTGLMSEQLGNIDRAVFYFEKFISYKAQLLKQDSIHFQSYLEQAKLKVSNAGWVKKLLANETTMHEFQRLPETINSEFNDYSVTLYQGDSIFFISSGRFSNNESQTINKYGDHFSEFHLVQAIDTSHWQISHQHDMLNALNSEYEEGAGFYDAIYNEFYLTSCRQDGGGCEIYKSSFINGKWTTPLALNRWINLPKTSSKHPSLNATADTLYFSSDRPGGYGGFDIWFSTKNEKGQWGEPTNLGNTVNTRFNEISPFVSTNGDLFIASNGHKGIGGYDIYQYNVLQKNIENLGPPFNSSYDDCFYIEGDQLGFVTSNRPGSLGKFDIYSFKIINQIQEEVAKKPQDDLLVFSDDYHHRLISYATAARIYGVKLPYIANDEVYYQRIDEQQKKNLLNKIETSISLYSSRELDDIRKEDELFYNNLPLFARKSIDRIAHNIMTKLKSPQKKLNLHPIDAQFYNSLDNTDKFRFDRILAFRVSLTLFSY
;
A
#
# COMPACT_ATOMS: atom_id res chain seq x y z
N MET A 1 56.14 -11.52 -54.77
CA MET A 1 55.13 -10.50 -54.40
C MET A 1 53.83 -11.07 -53.86
N LYS A 2 53.05 -11.91 -54.59
CA LYS A 2 51.75 -12.43 -54.10
C LYS A 2 51.79 -13.13 -52.73
N LYS A 3 52.81 -13.95 -52.45
CA LYS A 3 52.98 -14.62 -51.13
C LYS A 3 53.28 -13.64 -49.98
N ILE A 4 54.02 -12.55 -50.25
CA ILE A 4 54.36 -11.52 -49.25
C ILE A 4 53.14 -10.67 -48.92
N VAL A 5 52.33 -10.32 -49.93
CA VAL A 5 51.05 -9.62 -49.73
C VAL A 5 50.08 -10.49 -48.92
N LEU A 6 50.00 -11.80 -49.19
CA LEU A 6 49.15 -12.71 -48.40
C LEU A 6 49.60 -12.82 -46.94
N LEU A 7 50.91 -12.92 -46.67
CA LEU A 7 51.46 -12.95 -45.31
C LEU A 7 51.23 -11.64 -44.58
N PHE A 8 51.36 -10.50 -45.25
CA PHE A 8 51.12 -9.18 -44.67
C PHE A 8 49.62 -8.95 -44.38
N SER A 9 48.73 -9.34 -45.30
CA SER A 9 47.28 -9.30 -45.07
C SER A 9 46.85 -10.24 -43.96
N PHE A 10 47.46 -11.43 -43.84
CA PHE A 10 47.22 -12.34 -42.72
C PHE A 10 47.72 -11.76 -41.39
N ALA A 11 48.91 -11.16 -41.35
CA ALA A 11 49.43 -10.49 -40.16
C ALA A 11 48.54 -9.31 -39.71
N LEU A 12 48.11 -8.46 -40.65
CA LEU A 12 47.15 -7.39 -40.38
C LEU A 12 45.81 -7.92 -39.86
N TYR A 13 45.31 -9.03 -40.43
CA TYR A 13 44.12 -9.71 -39.94
C TYR A 13 44.31 -10.21 -38.51
N MET A 14 45.43 -10.87 -38.20
CA MET A 14 45.76 -11.35 -36.85
C MET A 14 45.91 -10.20 -35.84
N ILE A 15 46.51 -9.08 -36.23
CA ILE A 15 46.60 -7.87 -35.39
C ILE A 15 45.19 -7.31 -35.13
N SER A 16 44.34 -7.25 -36.16
CA SER A 16 42.96 -6.78 -36.02
C SER A 16 42.12 -7.68 -35.10
N LEU A 17 42.34 -9.01 -35.15
CA LEU A 17 41.70 -9.98 -34.24
C LEU A 17 42.18 -9.79 -32.80
N SER A 18 43.49 -9.60 -32.60
CA SER A 18 44.06 -9.34 -31.27
C SER A 18 43.53 -8.05 -30.66
N ALA A 19 43.41 -6.98 -31.46
CA ALA A 19 42.84 -5.70 -31.01
C ALA A 19 41.36 -5.86 -30.63
N LYS A 20 40.55 -6.53 -31.46
CA LYS A 20 39.14 -6.84 -31.14
C LYS A 20 39.00 -7.64 -29.85
N ALA A 21 39.82 -8.67 -29.65
CA ALA A 21 39.81 -9.49 -28.44
C ALA A 21 40.17 -8.69 -27.17
N GLN A 22 41.13 -7.77 -27.27
CA GLN A 22 41.50 -6.89 -26.16
C GLN A 22 40.38 -5.89 -25.82
N HIS A 23 39.77 -5.27 -26.83
CA HIS A 23 38.63 -4.38 -26.64
C HIS A 23 37.43 -5.12 -26.02
N PHE A 24 37.12 -6.33 -26.51
CA PHE A 24 36.08 -7.18 -25.94
C PHE A 24 36.28 -7.41 -24.44
N LYS A 25 37.47 -7.88 -24.04
CA LYS A 25 37.77 -8.17 -22.62
C LYS A 25 37.67 -6.93 -21.74
N SER A 26 38.10 -5.78 -22.27
CA SER A 26 38.02 -4.50 -21.56
C SER A 26 36.56 -4.06 -21.35
N TYR A 27 35.75 -4.04 -22.42
CA TYR A 27 34.35 -3.65 -22.31
C TYR A 27 33.54 -4.62 -21.46
N PHE A 28 33.79 -5.92 -21.59
CA PHE A 28 33.10 -6.92 -20.77
C PHE A 28 33.34 -6.68 -19.28
N LYS A 29 34.61 -6.51 -18.88
CA LYS A 29 34.97 -6.22 -17.49
C LYS A 29 34.36 -4.91 -17.00
N GLN A 30 34.34 -3.88 -17.84
CA GLN A 30 33.72 -2.60 -17.50
C GLN A 30 32.21 -2.71 -17.33
N ALA A 31 31.52 -3.46 -18.20
CA ALA A 31 30.09 -3.71 -18.10
C ALA A 31 29.74 -4.48 -16.82
N ASP A 32 30.52 -5.51 -16.48
CA ASP A 32 30.40 -6.27 -15.23
C ASP A 32 30.64 -5.40 -13.99
N GLN A 33 31.58 -4.46 -14.05
CA GLN A 33 31.82 -3.51 -12.96
C GLN A 33 30.58 -2.63 -12.75
N TYR A 34 30.08 -1.95 -13.79
CA TYR A 34 28.87 -1.15 -13.67
C TYR A 34 27.65 -1.98 -13.23
N PHE A 35 27.56 -3.24 -13.68
CA PHE A 35 26.51 -4.16 -13.25
C PHE A 35 26.59 -4.44 -11.74
N SER A 36 27.81 -4.64 -11.23
CA SER A 36 28.06 -4.92 -9.81
C SER A 36 27.85 -3.70 -8.93
N ASP A 37 28.08 -2.50 -9.49
CA ASP A 37 27.82 -1.20 -8.86
C ASP A 37 26.32 -0.79 -8.97
N GLU A 38 25.46 -1.67 -9.51
CA GLU A 38 24.04 -1.44 -9.76
C GLU A 38 23.70 -0.27 -10.71
N ASP A 39 24.69 0.22 -11.47
CA ASP A 39 24.50 1.20 -12.54
C ASP A 39 24.09 0.48 -13.84
N TYR A 40 22.86 -0.03 -13.84
CA TYR A 40 22.34 -0.85 -14.94
C TYR A 40 22.21 -0.07 -16.26
N GLN A 41 22.03 1.26 -16.20
CA GLN A 41 21.97 2.10 -17.39
C GLN A 41 23.33 2.17 -18.09
N LYS A 42 24.42 2.46 -17.36
CA LYS A 42 25.76 2.44 -17.94
C LYS A 42 26.19 1.02 -18.31
N SER A 43 25.87 0.04 -17.47
CA SER A 43 26.17 -1.36 -17.74
C SER A 43 25.57 -1.83 -19.07
N LEU A 44 24.29 -1.50 -19.31
CA LEU A 44 23.60 -1.84 -20.56
C LEU A 44 24.28 -1.22 -21.78
N LEU A 45 24.64 0.07 -21.73
CA LEU A 45 25.34 0.75 -22.84
C LEU A 45 26.67 0.07 -23.17
N VAL A 46 27.43 -0.39 -22.17
CA VAL A 46 28.70 -1.08 -22.40
C VAL A 46 28.48 -2.51 -22.89
N TYR A 47 27.48 -3.24 -22.38
CA TYR A 47 27.14 -4.55 -22.91
C TYR A 47 26.70 -4.53 -24.37
N GLN A 48 26.04 -3.47 -24.83
CA GLN A 48 25.73 -3.30 -26.25
C GLN A 48 27.03 -3.25 -27.09
N ARG A 49 28.09 -2.58 -26.61
CA ARG A 49 29.42 -2.59 -27.26
C ARG A 49 30.06 -3.97 -27.25
N VAL A 50 29.88 -4.73 -26.17
CA VAL A 50 30.33 -6.13 -26.10
C VAL A 50 29.65 -6.95 -27.21
N LEU A 51 28.35 -6.79 -27.40
CA LEU A 51 27.56 -7.50 -28.41
C LEU A 51 27.86 -7.05 -29.86
N GLU A 52 28.28 -5.80 -30.06
CA GLU A 52 28.82 -5.32 -31.34
C GLU A 52 30.13 -6.04 -31.72
N LEU A 53 30.96 -6.38 -30.72
CA LEU A 53 32.23 -7.09 -30.93
C LEU A 53 32.07 -8.61 -31.00
N ASP A 54 31.14 -9.17 -30.22
CA ASP A 54 30.81 -10.60 -30.18
C ASP A 54 29.28 -10.79 -30.07
N SER A 55 28.63 -10.91 -31.22
CA SER A 55 27.18 -11.08 -31.33
C SER A 55 26.67 -12.48 -30.94
N LEU A 56 27.57 -13.39 -30.55
CA LEU A 56 27.21 -14.74 -30.08
C LEU A 56 27.45 -14.90 -28.57
N ASN A 57 27.70 -13.79 -27.86
CA ASN A 57 27.99 -13.84 -26.43
C ASN A 57 26.73 -14.04 -25.58
N ALA A 58 26.45 -15.29 -25.21
CA ALA A 58 25.27 -15.63 -24.40
C ALA A 58 25.22 -14.93 -23.03
N GLN A 59 26.38 -14.71 -22.39
CA GLN A 59 26.46 -14.07 -21.08
C GLN A 59 26.15 -12.57 -21.17
N ALA A 60 26.67 -11.88 -22.17
CA ALA A 60 26.36 -10.47 -22.41
C ALA A 60 24.87 -10.29 -22.71
N TYR A 61 24.26 -11.17 -23.52
CA TYR A 61 22.80 -11.15 -23.72
C TYR A 61 22.03 -11.33 -22.42
N PHE A 62 22.42 -12.30 -21.58
CA PHE A 62 21.76 -12.53 -20.28
C PHE A 62 21.87 -11.29 -19.37
N LYS A 63 23.08 -10.73 -19.23
CA LYS A 63 23.34 -9.55 -18.39
C LYS A 63 22.63 -8.30 -18.91
N SER A 64 22.59 -8.08 -20.22
CA SER A 64 21.74 -7.04 -20.82
C SER A 64 20.25 -7.29 -20.55
N GLY A 65 19.80 -8.54 -20.58
CA GLY A 65 18.44 -8.92 -20.21
C GLY A 65 18.10 -8.52 -18.76
N GLU A 66 19.00 -8.79 -17.82
CA GLU A 66 18.87 -8.32 -16.42
C GLU A 66 18.82 -6.80 -16.33
N CYS A 67 19.69 -6.08 -17.06
CA CYS A 67 19.65 -4.62 -17.08
C CYS A 67 18.31 -4.11 -17.61
N TYR A 68 17.84 -4.63 -18.75
CA TYR A 68 16.54 -4.27 -19.30
C TYR A 68 15.40 -4.58 -18.33
N ARG A 69 15.45 -5.73 -17.64
CA ARG A 69 14.42 -6.12 -16.65
C ARG A 69 14.37 -5.15 -15.47
N VAL A 70 15.52 -4.80 -14.88
CA VAL A 70 15.61 -3.84 -13.75
C VAL A 70 15.18 -2.43 -14.18
N LEU A 71 15.44 -2.07 -15.43
CA LEU A 71 15.02 -0.81 -16.03
C LEU A 71 13.58 -0.85 -16.59
N PHE A 72 12.77 -1.87 -16.24
CA PHE A 72 11.36 -2.03 -16.63
C PHE A 72 11.11 -2.16 -18.15
N GLN A 73 12.16 -2.46 -18.93
CA GLN A 73 12.11 -2.69 -20.37
C GLN A 73 11.86 -4.16 -20.68
N TYR A 74 10.70 -4.67 -20.29
CA TYR A 74 10.39 -6.11 -20.28
C TYR A 74 10.42 -6.78 -21.65
N HIS A 75 10.03 -6.08 -22.71
CA HIS A 75 10.09 -6.62 -24.07
C HIS A 75 11.53 -6.85 -24.52
N GLN A 76 12.41 -5.87 -24.32
CA GLN A 76 13.84 -5.98 -24.59
C GLN A 76 14.47 -7.08 -23.72
N ALA A 77 14.11 -7.13 -22.43
CA ALA A 77 14.58 -8.17 -21.52
C ALA A 77 14.21 -9.57 -22.04
N PHE A 78 12.95 -9.78 -22.44
CA PHE A 78 12.48 -11.02 -23.03
C PHE A 78 13.30 -11.43 -24.27
N GLU A 79 13.51 -10.52 -25.22
CA GLU A 79 14.28 -10.82 -26.44
C GLU A 79 15.73 -11.18 -26.13
N HIS A 80 16.35 -10.49 -25.17
CA HIS A 80 17.71 -10.74 -24.72
C HIS A 80 17.86 -12.09 -23.99
N TYR A 81 16.95 -12.44 -23.07
CA TYR A 81 16.97 -13.75 -22.42
C TYR A 81 16.68 -14.89 -23.41
N LYS A 82 15.75 -14.70 -24.35
CA LYS A 82 15.45 -15.66 -25.40
C LYS A 82 16.70 -15.90 -26.28
N LYS A 83 17.41 -14.83 -26.65
CA LYS A 83 18.66 -14.92 -27.41
C LYS A 83 19.76 -15.64 -26.61
N ALA A 84 19.94 -15.29 -25.33
CA ALA A 84 20.88 -15.99 -24.43
C ALA A 84 20.55 -17.49 -24.33
N THR A 85 19.26 -17.84 -24.21
CA THR A 85 18.77 -19.23 -24.20
C THR A 85 19.13 -19.96 -25.49
N SER A 86 18.97 -19.31 -26.65
CA SER A 86 19.30 -19.93 -27.95
C SER A 86 20.80 -20.18 -28.15
N LEU A 87 21.66 -19.33 -27.59
CA LEU A 87 23.12 -19.41 -27.71
C LEU A 87 23.74 -20.35 -26.68
N ASN A 88 23.14 -20.44 -25.49
CA ASN A 88 23.56 -21.37 -24.43
C ASN A 88 22.34 -22.04 -23.77
N PRO A 89 21.78 -23.10 -24.38
CA PRO A 89 20.63 -23.83 -23.85
C PRO A 89 20.91 -24.58 -22.55
N ILE A 90 22.18 -24.71 -22.15
CA ILE A 90 22.58 -25.38 -20.91
C ILE A 90 22.40 -24.44 -19.71
N ASN A 91 22.36 -23.12 -19.89
CA ASN A 91 22.10 -22.21 -18.78
C ASN A 91 20.60 -22.13 -18.46
N HIS A 92 20.16 -22.90 -17.47
CA HIS A 92 18.76 -23.07 -17.12
C HIS A 92 18.09 -21.78 -16.64
N LEU A 93 18.84 -20.88 -15.98
CA LEU A 93 18.28 -19.61 -15.52
C LEU A 93 17.74 -18.77 -16.69
N ASN A 94 18.32 -18.91 -17.90
CA ASN A 94 17.82 -18.21 -19.07
C ASN A 94 16.35 -18.59 -19.38
N TYR A 95 15.98 -19.87 -19.22
CA TYR A 95 14.59 -20.32 -19.38
C TYR A 95 13.68 -19.72 -18.31
N TYR A 96 14.12 -19.70 -17.06
CA TYR A 96 13.38 -19.12 -15.96
C TYR A 96 13.05 -17.64 -16.21
N TYR A 97 14.05 -16.82 -16.52
CA TYR A 97 13.86 -15.39 -16.77
C TYR A 97 13.08 -15.12 -18.07
N THR A 98 13.26 -15.94 -19.12
CA THR A 98 12.41 -15.85 -20.33
C THR A 98 10.95 -16.14 -20.02
N GLY A 99 10.67 -17.10 -19.14
CA GLY A 99 9.33 -17.40 -18.63
C GLY A 99 8.74 -16.26 -17.83
N LEU A 100 9.52 -15.69 -16.90
CA LEU A 100 9.11 -14.54 -16.09
C LEU A 100 8.77 -13.32 -16.95
N MET A 101 9.60 -12.98 -17.94
CA MET A 101 9.27 -11.87 -18.85
C MET A 101 8.07 -12.17 -19.75
N SER A 102 7.86 -13.44 -20.12
CA SER A 102 6.66 -13.83 -20.87
C SER A 102 5.39 -13.65 -20.03
N GLU A 103 5.45 -13.99 -18.73
CA GLU A 103 4.37 -13.76 -17.77
C GLU A 103 4.09 -12.27 -17.62
N GLN A 104 5.13 -11.46 -17.37
CA GLN A 104 4.98 -10.00 -17.22
C GLN A 104 4.30 -9.39 -18.45
N LEU A 105 4.71 -9.80 -19.65
CA LEU A 105 4.12 -9.38 -20.93
C LEU A 105 2.71 -9.96 -21.19
N GLY A 106 2.08 -10.62 -20.22
CA GLY A 106 0.73 -11.18 -20.29
C GLY A 106 0.61 -12.46 -21.12
N ASN A 107 1.72 -13.04 -21.59
CA ASN A 107 1.72 -14.25 -22.41
C ASN A 107 1.87 -15.51 -21.56
N ILE A 108 0.76 -15.90 -20.92
CA ILE A 108 0.70 -17.01 -19.96
C ILE A 108 1.13 -18.35 -20.59
N ASP A 109 0.69 -18.64 -21.82
CA ASP A 109 1.07 -19.89 -22.52
C ASP A 109 2.58 -19.98 -22.77
N ARG A 110 3.18 -18.88 -23.21
CA ARG A 110 4.63 -18.81 -23.43
C ARG A 110 5.38 -18.91 -22.10
N ALA A 111 4.88 -18.27 -21.05
CA ALA A 111 5.47 -18.36 -19.71
C ALA A 111 5.50 -19.81 -19.22
N VAL A 112 4.37 -20.53 -19.30
CA VAL A 112 4.28 -21.95 -18.94
C VAL A 112 5.29 -22.78 -19.73
N PHE A 113 5.37 -22.61 -21.05
CA PHE A 113 6.34 -23.32 -21.88
C PHE A 113 7.78 -23.16 -21.38
N TYR A 114 8.22 -21.93 -21.10
CA TYR A 114 9.59 -21.68 -20.63
C TYR A 114 9.82 -22.18 -19.20
N PHE A 115 8.83 -22.05 -18.31
CA PHE A 115 8.92 -22.61 -16.96
C PHE A 115 8.98 -24.13 -16.95
N GLU A 116 8.19 -24.82 -17.79
CA GLU A 116 8.27 -26.27 -17.94
C GLU A 116 9.63 -26.71 -18.48
N LYS A 117 10.20 -25.96 -19.43
CA LYS A 117 11.59 -26.19 -19.88
C LYS A 117 12.56 -26.07 -18.72
N PHE A 118 12.50 -24.98 -17.95
CA PHE A 118 13.34 -24.80 -16.75
C PHE A 118 13.19 -25.95 -15.75
N ILE A 119 11.97 -26.38 -15.44
CA ILE A 119 11.68 -27.49 -14.52
C ILE A 119 12.26 -28.82 -15.04
N SER A 120 12.09 -29.12 -16.33
CA SER A 120 12.54 -30.38 -16.93
C SER A 120 14.06 -30.54 -16.93
N TYR A 121 14.81 -29.44 -17.07
CA TYR A 121 16.28 -29.48 -17.04
C TYR A 121 16.84 -29.79 -15.64
N LYS A 122 16.13 -29.44 -14.55
CA LYS A 122 16.54 -29.86 -13.19
C LYS A 122 16.59 -31.38 -13.05
N ALA A 123 15.67 -32.09 -13.70
CA ALA A 123 15.65 -33.55 -13.65
C ALA A 123 16.91 -34.19 -14.26
N GLN A 124 17.70 -33.42 -15.02
CA GLN A 124 18.90 -33.90 -15.71
C GLN A 124 20.21 -33.58 -14.97
N LEU A 125 20.21 -32.66 -14.00
CA LEU A 125 21.41 -32.22 -13.27
C LEU A 125 21.26 -32.46 -11.77
N LEU A 126 21.70 -33.65 -11.36
CA LEU A 126 21.92 -33.95 -9.95
C LEU A 126 23.35 -33.53 -9.56
N LYS A 127 23.44 -32.75 -8.47
CA LYS A 127 24.62 -32.30 -7.72
C LYS A 127 25.13 -30.88 -8.04
N GLN A 128 24.41 -29.88 -7.53
CA GLN A 128 24.96 -28.68 -6.86
C GLN A 128 23.78 -27.74 -6.53
N ASP A 129 23.03 -28.06 -5.48
CA ASP A 129 21.91 -27.23 -5.05
C ASP A 129 22.41 -25.97 -4.33
N SER A 130 22.37 -24.83 -5.02
CA SER A 130 22.35 -23.54 -4.34
C SER A 130 20.91 -23.26 -3.87
N ILE A 131 20.76 -22.71 -2.66
CA ILE A 131 19.44 -22.34 -2.09
C ILE A 131 18.62 -21.48 -3.07
N HIS A 132 19.30 -20.60 -3.81
CA HIS A 132 18.70 -19.72 -4.81
C HIS A 132 18.01 -20.48 -5.96
N PHE A 133 18.61 -21.59 -6.42
CA PHE A 133 18.02 -22.39 -7.48
C PHE A 133 16.72 -23.09 -7.05
N GLN A 134 16.65 -23.54 -5.79
CA GLN A 134 15.42 -24.11 -5.23
C GLN A 134 14.30 -23.07 -5.15
N SER A 135 14.63 -21.82 -4.82
CA SER A 135 13.68 -20.69 -4.90
C SER A 135 13.13 -20.51 -6.31
N TYR A 136 13.95 -20.46 -7.35
CA TYR A 136 13.44 -20.36 -8.72
C TYR A 136 12.59 -21.57 -9.14
N LEU A 137 12.97 -22.78 -8.74
CA LEU A 137 12.22 -23.99 -9.07
C LEU A 137 10.78 -23.96 -8.54
N GLU A 138 10.57 -23.75 -7.24
CA GLU A 138 9.19 -23.79 -6.74
C GLU A 138 8.40 -22.56 -7.20
N GLN A 139 9.05 -21.44 -7.58
CA GLN A 139 8.35 -20.33 -8.25
C GLN A 139 7.83 -20.79 -9.60
N ALA A 140 8.70 -21.36 -10.44
CA ALA A 140 8.31 -21.88 -11.74
C ALA A 140 7.20 -22.94 -11.64
N LYS A 141 7.28 -23.85 -10.67
CA LYS A 141 6.21 -24.84 -10.41
C LYS A 141 4.90 -24.18 -10.00
N LEU A 142 4.96 -23.19 -9.11
CA LEU A 142 3.79 -22.42 -8.71
C LEU A 142 3.17 -21.74 -9.94
N LYS A 143 3.96 -21.02 -10.74
CA LYS A 143 3.50 -20.34 -11.96
C LYS A 143 2.84 -21.31 -12.95
N VAL A 144 3.44 -22.46 -13.22
CA VAL A 144 2.84 -23.51 -14.08
C VAL A 144 1.52 -24.01 -13.53
N SER A 145 1.46 -24.37 -12.24
CA SER A 145 0.23 -24.88 -11.60
C SER A 145 -0.90 -23.83 -11.56
N ASN A 146 -0.52 -22.56 -11.51
CA ASN A 146 -1.43 -21.43 -11.39
C ASN A 146 -1.99 -20.94 -12.74
N ALA A 147 -1.29 -21.20 -13.84
CA ALA A 147 -1.62 -20.66 -15.17
C ALA A 147 -3.08 -20.90 -15.60
N GLY A 148 -3.67 -22.06 -15.27
CA GLY A 148 -5.07 -22.34 -15.57
C GLY A 148 -6.07 -21.45 -14.82
N TRP A 149 -5.75 -21.06 -13.59
CA TRP A 149 -6.55 -20.11 -12.81
C TRP A 149 -6.40 -18.69 -13.37
N VAL A 150 -5.18 -18.25 -13.66
CA VAL A 150 -4.91 -16.93 -14.26
C VAL A 150 -5.66 -16.74 -15.58
N LYS A 151 -5.60 -17.74 -16.48
CA LYS A 151 -6.32 -17.68 -17.76
C LYS A 151 -7.84 -17.53 -17.58
N LYS A 152 -8.43 -18.23 -16.62
CA LYS A 152 -9.86 -18.11 -16.32
C LYS A 152 -10.20 -16.75 -15.74
N LEU A 153 -9.35 -16.24 -14.84
CA LEU A 153 -9.53 -14.95 -14.20
C LEU A 153 -9.46 -13.80 -15.23
N LEU A 154 -8.46 -13.82 -16.11
CA LEU A 154 -8.27 -12.79 -17.15
C LEU A 154 -9.27 -12.89 -18.32
N ALA A 155 -9.87 -14.06 -18.55
CA ALA A 155 -10.92 -14.22 -19.56
C ALA A 155 -12.26 -13.60 -19.12
N ASN A 156 -12.46 -13.39 -17.81
CA ASN A 156 -13.60 -12.67 -17.28
C ASN A 156 -13.28 -11.16 -17.33
N GLU A 157 -13.77 -10.47 -18.36
CA GLU A 157 -13.68 -9.01 -18.44
C GLU A 157 -14.40 -8.39 -17.23
N THR A 158 -13.64 -7.94 -16.25
CA THR A 158 -14.16 -7.11 -15.16
C THR A 158 -13.88 -5.67 -15.54
N THR A 159 -14.77 -5.05 -16.32
CA THR A 159 -14.69 -3.63 -16.63
C THR A 159 -15.10 -2.82 -15.40
N MET A 160 -14.14 -2.53 -14.52
CA MET A 160 -14.29 -1.46 -13.54
C MET A 160 -13.96 -0.14 -14.24
N HIS A 161 -15.00 0.54 -14.76
CA HIS A 161 -14.86 1.88 -15.38
C HIS A 161 -14.23 2.93 -14.44
N GLU A 162 -14.09 2.60 -13.16
CA GLU A 162 -13.61 3.51 -12.12
C GLU A 162 -12.15 3.24 -11.71
N PHE A 163 -11.46 2.25 -12.28
CA PHE A 163 -10.02 2.04 -12.08
C PHE A 163 -9.25 2.78 -13.19
N GLN A 164 -8.61 3.89 -12.84
CA GLN A 164 -7.97 4.77 -13.82
C GLN A 164 -6.59 5.21 -13.38
N ARG A 165 -5.67 5.32 -14.34
CA ARG A 165 -4.38 5.95 -14.13
C ARG A 165 -4.58 7.44 -13.80
N LEU A 166 -3.88 7.96 -12.79
CA LEU A 166 -3.86 9.39 -12.53
C LEU A 166 -3.22 10.16 -13.72
N PRO A 167 -3.59 11.44 -13.93
CA PRO A 167 -3.10 12.23 -15.06
C PRO A 167 -1.58 12.45 -15.03
N GLU A 168 -1.04 12.89 -16.16
CA GLU A 168 0.40 13.21 -16.36
C GLU A 168 0.88 14.39 -15.51
N THR A 169 -0.04 15.13 -14.87
CA THR A 169 0.30 16.12 -13.83
C THR A 169 0.79 15.48 -12.55
N ILE A 170 0.46 14.20 -12.32
CA ILE A 170 0.86 13.42 -11.15
C ILE A 170 1.92 12.39 -11.56
N ASN A 171 1.56 11.49 -12.49
CA ASN A 171 2.47 10.49 -13.05
C ASN A 171 3.46 11.15 -14.02
N SER A 172 4.74 10.81 -13.91
CA SER A 172 5.85 11.31 -14.71
C SER A 172 6.50 10.18 -15.52
N GLU A 173 7.63 10.45 -16.18
CA GLU A 173 8.42 9.40 -16.86
C GLU A 173 9.26 8.54 -15.89
N PHE A 174 9.35 8.96 -14.62
CA PHE A 174 10.09 8.28 -13.55
C PHE A 174 9.17 7.30 -12.80
N ASN A 175 9.67 6.69 -11.72
CA ASN A 175 8.82 6.01 -10.76
C ASN A 175 8.02 7.04 -9.94
N ASP A 176 6.69 6.99 -10.04
CA ASP A 176 5.74 7.66 -9.15
C ASP A 176 4.93 6.60 -8.40
N TYR A 177 5.02 6.60 -7.06
CA TYR A 177 4.52 5.48 -6.27
C TYR A 177 4.16 5.87 -4.84
N SER A 178 3.57 4.91 -4.13
CA SER A 178 3.29 4.99 -2.69
C SER A 178 2.49 6.23 -2.30
N VAL A 179 1.21 6.25 -2.65
CA VAL A 179 0.28 7.26 -2.12
C VAL A 179 0.18 7.15 -0.60
N THR A 180 0.37 8.26 0.09
CA THR A 180 0.09 8.40 1.51
C THR A 180 -0.97 9.49 1.73
N LEU A 181 -2.17 9.08 2.14
CA LEU A 181 -3.30 10.00 2.35
C LEU A 181 -3.01 11.02 3.46
N TYR A 182 -3.39 12.27 3.23
CA TYR A 182 -3.20 13.37 4.15
C TYR A 182 -4.49 14.21 4.23
N GLN A 183 -5.19 14.18 5.37
CA GLN A 183 -6.47 14.90 5.56
C GLN A 183 -7.58 14.46 4.58
N GLY A 184 -7.78 13.15 4.44
CA GLY A 184 -8.76 12.54 3.53
C GLY A 184 -8.17 12.23 2.16
N ASP A 185 -9.02 12.18 1.14
CA ASP A 185 -8.64 11.66 -0.18
C ASP A 185 -8.15 12.74 -1.15
N SER A 186 -8.46 14.01 -0.86
CA SER A 186 -8.19 15.13 -1.76
C SER A 186 -6.76 15.66 -1.67
N ILE A 187 -6.00 15.24 -0.65
CA ILE A 187 -4.62 15.66 -0.45
C ILE A 187 -3.82 14.42 -0.03
N PHE A 188 -2.69 14.18 -0.67
CA PHE A 188 -1.85 13.04 -0.36
C PHE A 188 -0.40 13.28 -0.78
N PHE A 189 0.50 12.46 -0.27
CA PHE A 189 1.91 12.47 -0.63
C PHE A 189 2.16 11.34 -1.62
N ILE A 190 3.13 11.53 -2.51
CA ILE A 190 3.68 10.47 -3.36
C ILE A 190 5.19 10.49 -3.26
N SER A 191 5.83 9.34 -3.45
CA SER A 191 7.26 9.26 -3.71
C SER A 191 7.48 9.34 -5.22
N SER A 192 8.39 10.20 -5.67
CA SER A 192 8.63 10.42 -7.10
C SER A 192 10.10 10.61 -7.40
N GLY A 193 10.62 9.92 -8.42
CA GLY A 193 11.97 10.15 -8.95
C GLY A 193 12.08 11.40 -9.85
N ARG A 194 11.03 12.22 -9.90
CA ARG A 194 11.00 13.45 -10.70
C ARG A 194 11.84 14.53 -10.02
N PHE A 195 12.65 15.21 -10.82
CA PHE A 195 13.60 16.21 -10.34
C PHE A 195 12.89 17.46 -9.78
N SER A 196 13.04 17.73 -8.48
CA SER A 196 12.79 19.04 -7.88
C SER A 196 14.08 19.87 -7.96
N ASN A 197 13.99 21.19 -8.13
CA ASN A 197 15.13 22.05 -8.49
C ASN A 197 16.37 21.90 -7.57
N ASN A 198 17.35 21.11 -8.01
CA ASN A 198 18.79 21.10 -7.66
C ASN A 198 19.35 20.31 -6.45
N GLU A 199 18.60 19.47 -5.73
CA GLU A 199 19.19 18.82 -4.52
C GLU A 199 19.77 17.42 -4.72
N SER A 200 19.18 16.54 -5.56
CA SER A 200 19.77 15.22 -5.85
C SER A 200 20.04 14.96 -7.33
N GLN A 201 21.32 14.93 -7.71
CA GLN A 201 21.79 14.44 -9.02
C GLN A 201 22.08 12.93 -9.01
N THR A 202 21.84 12.27 -7.89
CA THR A 202 22.18 10.86 -7.71
C THR A 202 21.15 10.00 -8.41
N ILE A 203 21.63 9.09 -9.26
CA ILE A 203 20.80 8.15 -10.01
C ILE A 203 20.74 6.83 -9.25
N ASN A 204 19.52 6.36 -8.98
CA ASN A 204 19.28 5.06 -8.36
C ASN A 204 19.51 3.92 -9.37
N LYS A 205 19.48 2.69 -8.87
CA LYS A 205 19.65 1.49 -9.70
C LYS A 205 18.58 1.31 -10.77
N TYR A 206 17.44 1.97 -10.63
CA TYR A 206 16.37 1.92 -11.63
C TYR A 206 16.63 2.90 -12.77
N GLY A 207 17.64 3.78 -12.68
CA GLY A 207 17.92 4.81 -13.66
C GLY A 207 17.08 6.08 -13.49
N ASP A 208 16.49 6.29 -12.30
CA ASP A 208 15.80 7.52 -11.92
C ASP A 208 16.67 8.33 -10.95
N HIS A 209 16.32 9.60 -10.72
CA HIS A 209 16.83 10.31 -9.55
C HIS A 209 16.32 9.64 -8.27
N PHE A 210 17.00 9.92 -7.16
CA PHE A 210 16.48 9.52 -5.86
C PHE A 210 15.09 10.10 -5.67
N SER A 211 14.18 9.24 -5.20
CA SER A 211 12.80 9.63 -5.01
C SER A 211 12.68 10.58 -3.83
N GLU A 212 11.85 11.59 -4.00
CA GLU A 212 11.49 12.57 -2.96
C GLU A 212 9.97 12.52 -2.73
N PHE A 213 9.50 13.00 -1.57
CA PHE A 213 8.08 13.20 -1.35
C PHE A 213 7.58 14.46 -2.08
N HIS A 214 6.44 14.32 -2.74
CA HIS A 214 5.68 15.42 -3.33
C HIS A 214 4.26 15.44 -2.80
N LEU A 215 3.76 16.65 -2.51
CA LEU A 215 2.38 16.87 -2.09
C LEU A 215 1.48 17.00 -3.31
N VAL A 216 0.46 16.17 -3.39
CA VAL A 216 -0.57 16.20 -4.42
C VAL A 216 -1.86 16.74 -3.81
N GLN A 217 -2.56 17.60 -4.55
CA GLN A 217 -3.85 18.17 -4.17
C GLN A 217 -4.83 18.06 -5.33
N ALA A 218 -6.07 17.68 -5.03
CA ALA A 218 -7.18 17.79 -5.94
C ALA A 218 -7.51 19.28 -6.17
N ILE A 219 -7.53 19.70 -7.43
CA ILE A 219 -8.03 21.02 -7.83
C ILE A 219 -9.56 21.01 -7.83
N ASP A 220 -10.14 19.91 -8.32
CA ASP A 220 -11.57 19.62 -8.32
C ASP A 220 -11.80 18.10 -8.27
N THR A 221 -13.03 17.64 -8.49
CA THR A 221 -13.41 16.22 -8.44
C THR A 221 -12.71 15.32 -9.45
N SER A 222 -11.98 15.86 -10.41
CA SER A 222 -11.37 15.15 -11.54
C SER A 222 -9.93 15.55 -11.86
N HIS A 223 -9.46 16.70 -11.37
CA HIS A 223 -8.13 17.21 -11.67
C HIS A 223 -7.23 17.23 -10.43
N TRP A 224 -5.98 16.81 -10.63
CA TRP A 224 -4.96 16.71 -9.59
C TRP A 224 -3.72 17.49 -10.01
N GLN A 225 -3.03 18.09 -9.05
CA GLN A 225 -1.74 18.74 -9.27
C GLN A 225 -0.77 18.50 -8.13
N ILE A 226 0.51 18.59 -8.45
CA ILE A 226 1.56 18.70 -7.45
C ILE A 226 1.57 20.12 -6.92
N SER A 227 1.48 20.23 -5.60
CA SER A 227 1.48 21.50 -4.89
C SER A 227 2.87 22.12 -4.90
N HIS A 228 2.92 23.44 -5.11
CA HIS A 228 4.15 24.23 -4.98
C HIS A 228 4.53 24.54 -3.52
N GLN A 229 3.81 24.00 -2.53
CA GLN A 229 4.11 24.16 -1.11
C GLN A 229 5.31 23.29 -0.67
N HIS A 230 6.48 23.56 -1.27
CA HIS A 230 7.73 22.85 -0.97
C HIS A 230 8.12 22.96 0.52
N ASP A 231 7.85 24.09 1.16
CA ASP A 231 8.22 24.37 2.56
C ASP A 231 7.69 23.36 3.59
N MET A 232 6.57 22.68 3.30
CA MET A 232 6.03 21.64 4.18
C MET A 232 6.91 20.37 4.15
N LEU A 233 7.49 20.05 2.99
CA LEU A 233 8.19 18.79 2.71
C LEU A 233 9.71 18.90 2.85
N ASN A 234 10.27 20.11 2.85
CA ASN A 234 11.72 20.34 2.94
C ASN A 234 12.38 19.62 4.13
N ALA A 235 11.65 19.41 5.23
CA ALA A 235 12.18 18.69 6.38
C ALA A 235 12.15 17.17 6.20
N LEU A 236 11.28 16.65 5.33
CA LEU A 236 11.04 15.21 5.10
C LEU A 236 11.91 14.65 3.98
N ASN A 237 12.19 15.44 2.95
CA ASN A 237 13.08 15.07 1.85
C ASN A 237 14.54 15.24 2.28
N SER A 238 15.41 14.35 1.80
CA SER A 238 16.84 14.37 2.13
C SER A 238 17.71 14.09 0.91
N GLU A 239 19.02 13.93 1.11
CA GLU A 239 19.93 13.50 0.04
C GLU A 239 19.80 12.00 -0.28
N TYR A 240 19.00 11.26 0.47
CA TYR A 240 18.75 9.83 0.31
C TYR A 240 17.52 9.55 -0.55
N GLU A 241 17.26 8.28 -0.83
CA GLU A 241 16.08 7.87 -1.58
C GLU A 241 14.90 7.68 -0.61
N GLU A 242 13.96 8.62 -0.63
CA GLU A 242 12.72 8.52 0.15
C GLU A 242 11.73 7.55 -0.51
N GLY A 243 11.35 6.54 0.26
CA GLY A 243 10.36 5.55 -0.14
C GLY A 243 8.99 5.83 0.46
N ALA A 244 8.22 4.77 0.69
CA ALA A 244 6.88 4.88 1.26
C ALA A 244 6.84 5.48 2.68
N GLY A 245 5.76 6.21 2.97
CA GLY A 245 5.46 6.75 4.29
C GLY A 245 4.01 6.55 4.74
N PHE A 246 3.74 6.85 6.02
CA PHE A 246 2.42 6.70 6.63
C PHE A 246 2.24 7.63 7.85
N TYR A 247 1.04 8.18 8.00
CA TYR A 247 0.69 9.05 9.13
C TYR A 247 0.02 8.30 10.27
N ASP A 248 0.12 8.83 11.49
CA ASP A 248 -0.86 8.51 12.52
C ASP A 248 -2.22 9.14 12.17
N ALA A 249 -3.30 8.62 12.78
CA ALA A 249 -4.67 9.01 12.44
C ALA A 249 -5.00 10.50 12.71
N ILE A 250 -4.14 11.21 13.45
CA ILE A 250 -4.30 12.63 13.77
C ILE A 250 -3.27 13.52 13.06
N TYR A 251 -2.44 12.97 12.17
CA TYR A 251 -1.43 13.67 11.36
C TYR A 251 -0.36 14.43 12.17
N ASN A 252 -0.02 13.94 13.36
CA ASN A 252 1.03 14.49 14.22
C ASN A 252 2.37 13.76 14.05
N GLU A 253 2.35 12.50 13.65
CA GLU A 253 3.55 11.70 13.40
C GLU A 253 3.53 11.18 11.96
N PHE A 254 4.66 11.31 11.27
CA PHE A 254 4.89 10.74 9.96
C PHE A 254 6.03 9.75 10.01
N TYR A 255 5.77 8.52 9.58
CA TYR A 255 6.74 7.45 9.50
C TYR A 255 7.13 7.28 8.04
N LEU A 256 8.41 7.28 7.73
CA LEU A 256 8.89 7.23 6.35
C LEU A 256 10.05 6.27 6.18
N THR A 257 10.15 5.69 4.99
CA THR A 257 11.31 4.93 4.55
C THR A 257 12.34 5.88 3.95
N SER A 258 13.61 5.75 4.34
CA SER A 258 14.73 6.40 3.66
C SER A 258 15.85 5.39 3.43
N CYS A 259 16.38 5.34 2.21
CA CYS A 259 17.35 4.33 1.78
C CYS A 259 18.69 4.96 1.41
N ARG A 260 19.76 4.47 2.04
CA ARG A 260 21.13 4.93 1.79
C ARG A 260 21.82 4.06 0.75
N GLN A 261 22.54 4.68 -0.18
CA GLN A 261 23.25 3.97 -1.25
C GLN A 261 24.60 3.38 -0.80
N ASP A 262 25.15 3.82 0.34
CA ASP A 262 26.45 3.39 0.87
C ASP A 262 26.46 1.98 1.49
N GLY A 263 25.48 1.15 1.15
CA GLY A 263 25.29 -0.20 1.68
C GLY A 263 24.59 -0.25 3.05
N GLY A 264 24.10 0.89 3.55
CA GLY A 264 23.32 0.98 4.80
C GLY A 264 21.93 0.35 4.72
N GLY A 265 21.40 0.11 3.52
CA GLY A 265 20.04 -0.40 3.31
C GLY A 265 18.97 0.68 3.55
N CYS A 266 17.73 0.24 3.69
CA CYS A 266 16.61 1.13 4.01
C CYS A 266 16.29 1.10 5.51
N GLU A 267 15.96 2.25 6.07
CA GLU A 267 15.54 2.38 7.47
C GLU A 267 14.22 3.16 7.57
N ILE A 268 13.50 2.95 8.66
CA ILE A 268 12.28 3.69 8.99
C ILE A 268 12.60 4.82 9.94
N TYR A 269 12.20 6.03 9.56
CA TYR A 269 12.34 7.25 10.33
C TYR A 269 10.97 7.74 10.80
N LYS A 270 10.98 8.63 11.80
CA LYS A 270 9.81 9.33 12.30
C LYS A 270 10.05 10.84 12.31
N SER A 271 9.12 11.58 11.73
CA SER A 271 9.01 13.04 11.87
C SER A 271 7.76 13.40 12.68
N SER A 272 7.79 14.53 13.38
CA SER A 272 6.67 15.07 14.14
C SER A 272 6.20 16.39 13.56
N PHE A 273 4.90 16.63 13.56
CA PHE A 273 4.32 17.90 13.13
C PHE A 273 4.21 18.86 14.32
N ILE A 274 5.07 19.88 14.34
CA ILE A 274 5.17 20.83 15.46
C ILE A 274 5.12 22.25 14.89
N ASN A 275 4.24 23.10 15.45
CA ASN A 275 4.10 24.50 15.05
C ASN A 275 3.88 24.70 13.53
N GLY A 276 3.12 23.80 12.90
CA GLY A 276 2.78 23.88 11.47
C GLY A 276 3.87 23.38 10.52
N LYS A 277 4.91 22.71 11.02
CA LYS A 277 6.01 22.16 10.21
C LYS A 277 6.39 20.76 10.66
N TRP A 278 6.82 19.93 9.71
CA TRP A 278 7.48 18.66 10.01
C TRP A 278 8.89 18.91 10.56
N THR A 279 9.28 18.14 11.57
CA THR A 279 10.66 18.14 12.08
C THR A 279 11.56 17.30 11.17
N THR A 280 12.88 17.47 11.28
CA THR A 280 13.83 16.53 10.67
C THR A 280 13.53 15.10 11.18
N PRO A 281 13.36 14.11 10.28
CA PRO A 281 13.11 12.73 10.66
C PRO A 281 14.23 12.14 11.52
N LEU A 282 13.85 11.39 12.55
CA LEU A 282 14.76 10.64 13.40
C LEU A 282 14.56 9.14 13.17
N ALA A 283 15.66 8.41 12.98
CA ALA A 283 15.63 6.97 12.80
C ALA A 283 14.91 6.31 14.00
N LEU A 284 14.03 5.35 13.71
CA LEU A 284 13.46 4.51 14.75
C LEU A 284 14.53 3.64 15.41
N ASN A 285 14.19 3.11 16.58
CA ASN A 285 15.14 2.34 17.40
C ASN A 285 15.58 1.04 16.72
N ARG A 286 16.60 0.38 17.30
CA ARG A 286 17.19 -0.87 16.78
C ARG A 286 16.23 -2.05 16.61
N TRP A 287 15.06 -2.00 17.26
CA TRP A 287 14.07 -3.05 17.10
C TRP A 287 13.40 -2.92 15.74
N ILE A 288 13.12 -1.69 15.31
CA ILE A 288 12.61 -1.41 13.97
C ILE A 288 13.74 -1.40 12.96
N ASN A 289 14.85 -0.71 13.20
CA ASN A 289 16.00 -0.66 12.29
C ASN A 289 17.10 -1.61 12.77
N LEU A 290 16.96 -2.90 12.47
CA LEU A 290 17.96 -3.90 12.85
C LEU A 290 19.23 -3.73 11.97
N PRO A 291 20.44 -3.59 12.55
CA PRO A 291 21.65 -3.35 11.76
C PRO A 291 21.92 -4.45 10.72
N LYS A 292 22.41 -4.05 9.54
CA LYS A 292 22.71 -4.91 8.38
C LYS A 292 21.48 -5.57 7.74
N THR A 293 20.30 -5.05 8.02
CA THR A 293 19.04 -5.43 7.40
C THR A 293 18.34 -4.16 6.96
N SER A 294 17.39 -4.29 6.04
CA SER A 294 16.53 -3.20 5.63
C SER A 294 15.16 -3.31 6.31
N SER A 295 14.59 -2.18 6.67
CA SER A 295 13.20 -2.03 7.12
C SER A 295 12.55 -0.89 6.34
N LYS A 296 11.38 -1.15 5.75
CA LYS A 296 10.72 -0.24 4.82
C LYS A 296 9.21 -0.39 4.81
N HIS A 297 8.55 0.56 4.16
CA HIS A 297 7.10 0.60 3.92
C HIS A 297 6.32 0.54 5.24
N PRO A 298 6.48 1.54 6.12
CA PRO A 298 5.74 1.59 7.37
C PRO A 298 4.25 1.71 7.10
N SER A 299 3.43 1.05 7.91
CA SER A 299 2.00 1.26 8.01
C SER A 299 1.55 1.12 9.46
N LEU A 300 0.69 2.03 9.91
CA LEU A 300 0.17 2.00 11.26
C LEU A 300 -1.24 1.44 11.27
N ASN A 301 -1.59 0.71 12.32
CA ASN A 301 -2.99 0.48 12.62
C ASN A 301 -3.67 1.79 13.00
N ALA A 302 -5.00 1.79 13.01
CA ALA A 302 -5.78 3.00 13.24
C ALA A 302 -5.51 3.67 14.61
N THR A 303 -4.94 2.99 15.62
CA THR A 303 -4.57 3.59 16.93
C THR A 303 -3.12 4.09 16.99
N ALA A 304 -2.32 3.86 15.94
CA ALA A 304 -0.90 4.19 15.90
C ALA A 304 -0.05 3.58 17.04
N ASP A 305 -0.55 2.49 17.63
CA ASP A 305 0.14 1.69 18.64
C ASP A 305 0.82 0.46 18.06
N THR A 306 0.53 0.12 16.80
CA THR A 306 1.09 -1.04 16.10
C THR A 306 1.61 -0.59 14.74
N LEU A 307 2.90 -0.80 14.51
CA LEU A 307 3.59 -0.52 13.25
C LEU A 307 3.84 -1.83 12.51
N TYR A 308 3.32 -1.92 11.31
CA TYR A 308 3.59 -2.96 10.32
C TYR A 308 4.65 -2.45 9.35
N PHE A 309 5.56 -3.31 8.94
CA PHE A 309 6.62 -2.94 8.01
C PHE A 309 7.21 -4.18 7.34
N SER A 310 7.88 -3.96 6.21
CA SER A 310 8.58 -4.99 5.45
C SER A 310 10.06 -5.01 5.83
N SER A 311 10.64 -6.20 6.08
CA SER A 311 12.05 -6.34 6.48
C SER A 311 12.63 -7.68 6.08
N ASP A 312 13.90 -7.68 5.68
CA ASP A 312 14.74 -8.85 5.34
C ASP A 312 15.53 -9.39 6.55
N ARG A 313 15.06 -9.06 7.75
CA ARG A 313 15.71 -9.49 8.99
C ARG A 313 15.68 -11.01 9.19
N PRO A 314 16.66 -11.58 9.91
CA PRO A 314 16.65 -12.99 10.28
C PRO A 314 15.40 -13.38 11.08
N GLY A 315 14.96 -14.63 10.92
CA GLY A 315 13.72 -15.16 11.52
C GLY A 315 12.50 -15.05 10.62
N GLY A 316 12.69 -14.52 9.42
CA GLY A 316 11.72 -14.52 8.33
C GLY A 316 11.60 -15.85 7.57
N TYR A 317 10.70 -15.88 6.58
CA TYR A 317 10.48 -17.01 5.68
C TYR A 317 11.23 -16.87 4.35
N GLY A 318 11.53 -15.64 3.92
CA GLY A 318 11.99 -15.35 2.57
C GLY A 318 12.94 -14.17 2.45
N GLY A 319 12.74 -13.37 1.39
CA GLY A 319 13.46 -12.13 1.15
C GLY A 319 12.97 -11.06 2.14
N PHE A 320 12.05 -10.22 1.71
CA PHE A 320 11.36 -9.30 2.60
C PHE A 320 10.09 -9.93 3.15
N ASP A 321 9.89 -9.89 4.46
CA ASP A 321 8.66 -10.35 5.12
C ASP A 321 7.94 -9.20 5.81
N ILE A 322 6.64 -9.37 6.09
CA ILE A 322 5.87 -8.45 6.93
C ILE A 322 6.04 -8.80 8.41
N TRP A 323 6.47 -7.78 9.14
CA TRP A 323 6.65 -7.77 10.59
C TRP A 323 5.74 -6.71 11.21
N PHE A 324 5.39 -6.90 12.48
CA PHE A 324 4.74 -5.86 13.26
C PHE A 324 5.42 -5.65 14.60
N SER A 325 5.42 -4.42 15.10
CA SER A 325 5.86 -4.06 16.44
C SER A 325 4.80 -3.24 17.14
N THR A 326 4.66 -3.41 18.45
CA THR A 326 3.79 -2.57 19.28
C THR A 326 4.59 -1.50 20.02
N LYS A 327 3.94 -0.38 20.29
CA LYS A 327 4.47 0.75 21.05
C LYS A 327 4.14 0.55 22.54
N ASN A 328 5.11 0.72 23.42
CA ASN A 328 4.87 0.68 24.86
C ASN A 328 4.27 1.99 25.40
N GLU A 329 3.91 2.03 26.69
CA GLU A 329 3.34 3.22 27.35
C GLU A 329 4.23 4.47 27.27
N LYS A 330 5.54 4.31 27.03
CA LYS A 330 6.50 5.41 26.87
C LYS A 330 6.66 5.86 25.42
N GLY A 331 5.84 5.34 24.51
CA GLY A 331 5.89 5.68 23.09
C GLY A 331 7.00 4.98 22.30
N GLN A 332 7.66 3.97 22.86
CA GLN A 332 8.79 3.27 22.24
C GLN A 332 8.36 1.96 21.60
N TRP A 333 8.83 1.70 20.37
CA TRP A 333 8.60 0.44 19.67
C TRP A 333 9.37 -0.72 20.33
N GLY A 334 8.69 -1.85 20.53
CA GLY A 334 9.25 -3.09 21.06
C GLY A 334 9.89 -3.99 20.00
N GLU A 335 10.24 -5.20 20.40
CA GLU A 335 10.74 -6.23 19.48
C GLU A 335 9.63 -6.68 18.51
N PRO A 336 9.88 -6.70 17.19
CA PRO A 336 8.86 -7.05 16.22
C PRO A 336 8.62 -8.56 16.11
N THR A 337 7.39 -8.91 15.77
CA THR A 337 6.94 -10.27 15.51
C THR A 337 6.64 -10.46 14.03
N ASN A 338 7.08 -11.57 13.44
CA ASN A 338 6.77 -11.95 12.06
C ASN A 338 5.30 -12.40 11.95
N LEU A 339 4.59 -12.02 10.89
CA LEU A 339 3.17 -12.38 10.72
C LEU A 339 2.89 -13.83 10.32
N GLY A 340 3.92 -14.67 10.23
CA GLY A 340 3.77 -16.10 9.97
C GLY A 340 3.58 -16.43 8.50
N ASN A 341 3.59 -17.73 8.19
CA ASN A 341 3.60 -18.27 6.83
C ASN A 341 2.28 -18.14 6.04
N THR A 342 1.21 -17.65 6.67
CA THR A 342 0.00 -17.30 5.93
C THR A 342 0.20 -16.01 5.15
N VAL A 343 0.87 -15.03 5.75
CA VAL A 343 1.16 -13.73 5.12
C VAL A 343 2.46 -13.82 4.35
N ASN A 344 3.50 -14.34 5.01
CA ASN A 344 4.87 -14.36 4.51
C ASN A 344 5.18 -15.65 3.76
N THR A 345 5.92 -15.52 2.67
CA THR A 345 6.35 -16.62 1.82
C THR A 345 7.87 -16.70 1.80
N ARG A 346 8.41 -17.63 1.03
CA ARG A 346 9.86 -17.68 0.80
C ARG A 346 10.39 -16.60 -0.16
N PHE A 347 9.52 -15.70 -0.61
CA PHE A 347 9.84 -14.61 -1.54
C PHE A 347 9.68 -13.25 -0.84
N ASN A 348 9.13 -12.25 -1.51
CA ASN A 348 9.01 -10.90 -0.97
C ASN A 348 7.55 -10.55 -0.72
N GLU A 349 7.28 -10.08 0.49
CA GLU A 349 6.09 -9.39 0.92
C GLU A 349 6.44 -7.96 1.32
N ILE A 350 5.76 -7.00 0.67
CA ILE A 350 6.06 -5.57 0.79
C ILE A 350 4.77 -4.75 0.90
N SER A 351 4.95 -3.46 1.18
CA SER A 351 3.89 -2.44 1.15
C SER A 351 2.66 -2.84 1.97
N PRO A 352 2.83 -3.15 3.28
CA PRO A 352 1.68 -3.39 4.13
C PRO A 352 0.83 -2.11 4.22
N PHE A 353 -0.48 -2.28 4.23
CA PHE A 353 -1.44 -1.23 4.53
C PHE A 353 -2.51 -1.79 5.46
N VAL A 354 -2.73 -1.14 6.60
CA VAL A 354 -3.82 -1.50 7.51
C VAL A 354 -4.97 -0.52 7.29
N SER A 355 -6.12 -1.03 6.84
CA SER A 355 -7.32 -0.22 6.64
C SER A 355 -7.91 0.25 7.97
N THR A 356 -8.84 1.19 7.91
CA THR A 356 -9.57 1.67 9.09
C THR A 356 -10.40 0.57 9.78
N ASN A 357 -10.77 -0.48 9.03
CA ASN A 357 -11.47 -1.67 9.54
C ASN A 357 -10.52 -2.71 10.16
N GLY A 358 -9.20 -2.50 10.04
CA GLY A 358 -8.18 -3.41 10.56
C GLY A 358 -7.80 -4.55 9.61
N ASP A 359 -8.29 -4.52 8.37
CA ASP A 359 -7.83 -5.42 7.32
C ASP A 359 -6.40 -5.07 6.91
N LEU A 360 -5.56 -6.09 6.73
CA LEU A 360 -4.17 -5.91 6.29
C LEU A 360 -4.08 -6.24 4.81
N PHE A 361 -3.62 -5.27 4.01
CA PHE A 361 -3.28 -5.46 2.61
C PHE A 361 -1.76 -5.54 2.46
N ILE A 362 -1.28 -6.41 1.58
CA ILE A 362 0.15 -6.54 1.27
C ILE A 362 0.32 -6.77 -0.22
N ALA A 363 1.52 -6.51 -0.76
CA ALA A 363 1.92 -6.98 -2.07
C ALA A 363 2.90 -8.14 -1.93
N SER A 364 2.69 -9.24 -2.67
CA SER A 364 3.54 -10.43 -2.64
C SER A 364 3.84 -10.95 -4.03
N ASN A 365 5.06 -11.47 -4.23
CA ASN A 365 5.45 -12.20 -5.44
C ASN A 365 5.65 -13.72 -5.20
N GLY A 366 5.19 -14.21 -4.05
CA GLY A 366 5.34 -15.60 -3.62
C GLY A 366 4.05 -16.39 -3.48
N HIS A 367 2.91 -15.70 -3.35
CA HIS A 367 1.58 -16.31 -3.32
C HIS A 367 1.10 -16.69 -4.73
N LYS A 368 0.00 -17.46 -4.78
CA LYS A 368 -0.71 -17.72 -6.03
C LYS A 368 -1.30 -16.39 -6.56
N GLY A 369 -0.80 -15.90 -7.69
CA GLY A 369 -1.10 -14.55 -8.20
C GLY A 369 -1.06 -14.43 -9.72
N ILE A 370 -1.32 -13.25 -10.28
CA ILE A 370 -1.43 -13.04 -11.73
C ILE A 370 -0.06 -12.73 -12.34
N GLY A 371 0.80 -12.01 -11.61
CA GLY A 371 1.95 -11.31 -12.18
C GLY A 371 3.20 -11.35 -11.30
N GLY A 372 3.92 -10.22 -11.28
CA GLY A 372 5.11 -10.02 -10.48
C GLY A 372 4.74 -9.92 -9.00
N TYR A 373 4.58 -8.71 -8.48
CA TYR A 373 3.85 -8.47 -7.24
C TYR A 373 2.35 -8.41 -7.48
N ASP A 374 1.59 -9.10 -6.64
CA ASP A 374 0.13 -9.02 -6.60
C ASP A 374 -0.30 -8.53 -5.20
N ILE A 375 -1.40 -7.78 -5.15
CA ILE A 375 -2.04 -7.30 -3.93
C ILE A 375 -2.92 -8.39 -3.34
N TYR A 376 -2.80 -8.55 -2.03
CA TYR A 376 -3.57 -9.49 -1.23
C TYR A 376 -4.17 -8.80 -0.01
N GLN A 377 -5.34 -9.29 0.42
CA GLN A 377 -5.95 -8.95 1.70
C GLN A 377 -5.81 -10.12 2.66
N TYR A 378 -5.22 -9.88 3.83
CA TYR A 378 -5.16 -10.80 4.94
C TYR A 378 -6.28 -10.50 5.94
N ASN A 379 -7.18 -11.47 6.12
CA ASN A 379 -8.22 -11.39 7.12
C ASN A 379 -7.69 -11.93 8.45
N VAL A 380 -7.53 -11.05 9.45
CA VAL A 380 -6.97 -11.41 10.76
C VAL A 380 -7.85 -12.42 11.51
N LEU A 381 -9.17 -12.37 11.33
CA LEU A 381 -10.13 -13.25 12.02
C LEU A 381 -10.12 -14.66 11.43
N GLN A 382 -10.16 -14.76 10.11
CA GLN A 382 -10.19 -16.02 9.38
C GLN A 382 -8.79 -16.63 9.18
N LYS A 383 -7.74 -15.84 9.40
CA LYS A 383 -6.33 -16.21 9.19
C LYS A 383 -6.10 -16.78 7.79
N ASN A 384 -6.69 -16.15 6.78
CA ASN A 384 -6.49 -16.46 5.38
C ASN A 384 -6.05 -15.20 4.63
N ILE A 385 -5.42 -15.42 3.48
CA ILE A 385 -4.97 -14.36 2.59
C ILE A 385 -5.60 -14.59 1.21
N GLU A 386 -6.15 -13.53 0.63
CA GLU A 386 -6.91 -13.60 -0.62
C GLU A 386 -6.32 -12.62 -1.64
N ASN A 387 -6.14 -13.08 -2.88
CA ASN A 387 -5.69 -12.24 -3.99
C ASN A 387 -6.86 -11.34 -4.44
N LEU A 388 -6.64 -10.04 -4.55
CA LEU A 388 -7.72 -9.09 -4.91
C LEU A 388 -8.19 -9.22 -6.37
N GLY A 389 -7.44 -9.90 -7.22
CA GLY A 389 -7.74 -10.07 -8.64
C GLY A 389 -7.77 -8.75 -9.44
N PRO A 390 -8.14 -8.80 -10.73
CA PRO A 390 -8.34 -7.60 -11.53
C PRO A 390 -9.51 -6.75 -10.98
N PRO A 391 -9.44 -5.41 -11.09
CA PRO A 391 -8.40 -4.64 -11.77
C PRO A 391 -7.18 -4.34 -10.89
N PHE A 392 -7.19 -4.70 -9.60
CA PHE A 392 -6.11 -4.37 -8.67
C PHE A 392 -4.81 -5.08 -9.03
N ASN A 393 -4.93 -6.34 -9.46
CA ASN A 393 -3.83 -7.17 -9.91
C ASN A 393 -3.83 -7.35 -11.43
N SER A 394 -2.63 -7.42 -11.98
CA SER A 394 -2.30 -7.52 -13.39
C SER A 394 -1.18 -8.54 -13.59
N SER A 395 -0.74 -8.76 -14.82
CA SER A 395 0.45 -9.57 -15.07
C SER A 395 1.76 -8.90 -14.66
N TYR A 396 1.71 -7.65 -14.21
CA TYR A 396 2.86 -6.80 -13.89
C TYR A 396 3.07 -6.72 -12.37
N ASP A 397 3.81 -5.72 -11.87
CA ASP A 397 3.96 -5.48 -10.45
C ASP A 397 2.88 -4.52 -9.97
N ASP A 398 2.08 -4.97 -9.00
CA ASP A 398 1.01 -4.23 -8.35
C ASP A 398 1.27 -4.17 -6.84
N CYS A 399 1.39 -2.95 -6.30
CA CYS A 399 1.80 -2.74 -4.91
C CYS A 399 1.30 -1.40 -4.36
N PHE A 400 1.63 -1.11 -3.10
CA PHE A 400 1.23 0.12 -2.40
C PHE A 400 -0.28 0.40 -2.50
N TYR A 401 -1.08 -0.63 -2.24
CA TYR A 401 -2.53 -0.50 -2.12
C TYR A 401 -2.88 0.34 -0.88
N ILE A 402 -3.75 1.33 -1.05
CA ILE A 402 -4.25 2.16 0.06
C ILE A 402 -5.70 2.56 -0.19
N GLU A 403 -6.49 2.65 0.87
CA GLU A 403 -7.89 3.08 0.86
C GLU A 403 -8.09 4.33 1.70
N GLY A 404 -8.80 5.30 1.13
CA GLY A 404 -9.33 6.47 1.82
C GLY A 404 -10.82 6.34 2.11
N ASP A 405 -11.54 7.47 2.12
CA ASP A 405 -12.96 7.54 2.44
C ASP A 405 -13.86 7.19 1.22
N GLN A 406 -13.46 7.62 0.03
CA GLN A 406 -14.17 7.51 -1.25
C GLN A 406 -13.29 6.98 -2.37
N LEU A 407 -11.98 7.20 -2.29
CA LEU A 407 -10.99 6.76 -3.26
C LEU A 407 -9.98 5.84 -2.62
N GLY A 408 -9.47 4.88 -3.40
CA GLY A 408 -8.26 4.15 -3.10
C GLY A 408 -7.27 4.24 -4.24
N PHE A 409 -6.03 3.83 -3.98
CA PHE A 409 -4.92 3.95 -4.90
C PHE A 409 -4.08 2.68 -4.96
N VAL A 410 -3.48 2.43 -6.12
CA VAL A 410 -2.55 1.33 -6.40
C VAL A 410 -1.38 1.87 -7.22
N THR A 411 -0.17 1.44 -6.90
CA THR A 411 1.00 1.64 -7.75
C THR A 411 1.17 0.44 -8.68
N SER A 412 1.36 0.69 -9.98
CA SER A 412 1.56 -0.38 -10.96
C SER A 412 2.44 0.05 -12.13
N ASN A 413 3.17 -0.90 -12.70
CA ASN A 413 3.95 -0.73 -13.93
C ASN A 413 3.33 -1.49 -15.12
N ARG A 414 2.00 -1.67 -15.07
CA ARG A 414 1.20 -2.29 -16.13
C ARG A 414 1.22 -1.50 -17.46
N PRO A 415 0.81 -2.12 -18.59
CA PRO A 415 0.81 -1.45 -19.90
C PRO A 415 -0.07 -0.20 -19.89
N GLY A 416 0.40 0.86 -20.53
CA GLY A 416 -0.25 2.16 -20.49
C GLY A 416 0.21 3.05 -19.33
N SER A 417 1.24 2.65 -18.59
CA SER A 417 2.00 3.57 -17.74
C SER A 417 2.71 4.64 -18.59
N LEU A 418 2.90 5.84 -18.03
CA LEU A 418 3.69 6.93 -18.59
C LEU A 418 5.16 6.70 -18.27
N GLY A 419 5.44 6.37 -17.01
CA GLY A 419 6.76 6.06 -16.50
C GLY A 419 6.93 4.56 -16.23
N LYS A 420 7.80 4.28 -15.25
CA LYS A 420 8.06 2.93 -14.75
C LYS A 420 6.88 2.49 -13.89
N PHE A 421 6.85 2.92 -12.63
CA PHE A 421 5.66 2.83 -11.79
C PHE A 421 4.81 4.08 -11.94
N ASP A 422 3.50 3.87 -12.09
CA ASP A 422 2.48 4.91 -12.08
C ASP A 422 1.44 4.62 -10.98
N ILE A 423 0.76 5.69 -10.56
CA ILE A 423 -0.34 5.65 -9.61
C ILE A 423 -1.67 5.56 -10.36
N TYR A 424 -2.49 4.60 -9.93
CA TYR A 424 -3.86 4.38 -10.36
C TYR A 424 -4.80 4.64 -9.18
N SER A 425 -5.97 5.21 -9.46
CA SER A 425 -7.04 5.45 -8.49
C SER A 425 -8.25 4.58 -8.81
N PHE A 426 -8.99 4.21 -7.78
CA PHE A 426 -10.31 3.58 -7.88
C PHE A 426 -11.29 4.20 -6.90
N LYS A 427 -12.60 4.11 -7.18
CA LYS A 427 -13.60 4.46 -6.17
C LYS A 427 -13.88 3.28 -5.26
N ILE A 428 -14.04 3.59 -3.99
CA ILE A 428 -14.47 2.62 -2.98
C ILE A 428 -15.99 2.52 -3.09
N ILE A 429 -16.46 1.47 -3.78
CA ILE A 429 -17.89 1.19 -3.89
C ILE A 429 -18.34 0.49 -2.60
N ASN A 430 -18.94 1.26 -1.70
CA ASN A 430 -19.69 0.68 -0.60
C ASN A 430 -20.89 -0.07 -1.19
N GLN A 431 -20.84 -1.41 -1.24
CA GLN A 431 -21.88 -2.29 -1.83
C GLN A 431 -23.32 -1.98 -1.38
N ILE A 432 -23.48 -1.27 -0.26
CA ILE A 432 -24.77 -0.81 0.27
C ILE A 432 -25.44 0.24 -0.66
N GLN A 433 -24.70 1.02 -1.44
CA GLN A 433 -25.28 2.02 -2.35
C GLN A 433 -26.08 1.41 -3.51
N GLU A 434 -25.69 0.22 -4.00
CA GLU A 434 -26.42 -0.45 -5.08
C GLU A 434 -27.70 -1.16 -4.60
N GLU A 435 -27.72 -1.68 -3.36
CA GLU A 435 -28.93 -2.32 -2.81
C GLU A 435 -30.02 -1.29 -2.45
N VAL A 436 -29.63 -0.07 -2.05
CA VAL A 436 -30.58 1.02 -1.75
C VAL A 436 -31.22 1.59 -3.02
N ALA A 437 -30.52 1.57 -4.15
CA ALA A 437 -31.01 2.13 -5.41
C ALA A 437 -32.07 1.27 -6.14
N LYS A 438 -32.30 0.02 -5.70
CA LYS A 438 -33.19 -0.95 -6.41
C LYS A 438 -34.55 -1.22 -5.77
N LYS A 439 -34.94 -0.54 -4.68
CA LYS A 439 -36.27 -0.75 -4.06
C LYS A 439 -37.30 0.28 -4.53
N PRO A 440 -38.51 -0.14 -4.93
CA PRO A 440 -39.58 0.78 -5.32
C PRO A 440 -39.99 1.68 -4.15
N GLN A 441 -40.18 2.95 -4.48
CA GLN A 441 -40.62 4.01 -3.60
C GLN A 441 -42.15 4.03 -3.52
N ASP A 442 -42.77 2.94 -3.06
CA ASP A 442 -44.21 2.89 -2.79
C ASP A 442 -44.49 1.83 -1.71
N ASP A 443 -44.43 2.26 -0.45
CA ASP A 443 -45.25 1.73 0.65
C ASP A 443 -45.23 2.73 1.81
N LEU A 444 -46.23 3.62 1.76
CA LEU A 444 -46.59 4.55 2.82
C LEU A 444 -47.56 3.81 3.76
N LEU A 445 -47.07 3.28 4.89
CA LEU A 445 -47.69 3.27 6.24
C LEU A 445 -47.00 2.26 7.17
N VAL A 446 -47.07 2.59 8.47
CA VAL A 446 -46.66 1.84 9.68
C VAL A 446 -45.41 2.46 10.33
N PHE A 447 -45.61 2.99 11.55
CA PHE A 447 -44.53 3.32 12.47
C PHE A 447 -43.64 2.09 12.65
N SER A 448 -42.37 2.18 12.28
CA SER A 448 -41.35 1.18 12.61
C SER A 448 -40.08 1.85 13.18
N ASP A 449 -40.00 1.80 14.51
CA ASP A 449 -39.01 1.07 15.30
C ASP A 449 -37.56 1.53 15.51
N ASP A 450 -37.21 2.83 15.41
CA ASP A 450 -36.04 3.28 16.19
C ASP A 450 -35.96 4.79 16.53
N TYR A 451 -36.40 5.69 15.65
CA TYR A 451 -36.18 7.14 15.84
C TYR A 451 -36.80 7.72 17.11
N HIS A 452 -37.99 7.25 17.48
CA HIS A 452 -38.66 7.71 18.71
C HIS A 452 -37.94 7.22 19.97
N HIS A 453 -37.46 5.97 19.97
CA HIS A 453 -36.70 5.41 21.09
C HIS A 453 -35.33 6.08 21.20
N ARG A 454 -34.63 6.24 20.10
CA ARG A 454 -33.37 6.97 20.01
C ARG A 454 -33.49 8.40 20.53
N LEU A 455 -34.51 9.16 20.12
CA LEU A 455 -34.73 10.53 20.61
C LEU A 455 -34.91 10.58 22.13
N ILE A 456 -35.63 9.61 22.72
CA ILE A 456 -35.80 9.50 24.17
C ILE A 456 -34.46 9.18 24.83
N SER A 457 -33.72 8.19 24.32
CA SER A 457 -32.41 7.78 24.85
C SER A 457 -31.39 8.93 24.80
N TYR A 458 -31.24 9.58 23.65
CA TYR A 458 -30.36 10.75 23.46
C TYR A 458 -30.70 11.90 24.41
N ALA A 459 -31.98 12.28 24.48
CA ALA A 459 -32.41 13.41 25.31
C ALA A 459 -32.27 13.10 26.81
N THR A 460 -32.52 11.86 27.21
CA THR A 460 -32.36 11.40 28.59
C THR A 460 -30.89 11.41 29.00
N ALA A 461 -30.00 10.83 28.17
CA ALA A 461 -28.57 10.84 28.38
C ALA A 461 -28.00 12.28 28.47
N ALA A 462 -28.39 13.15 27.54
CA ALA A 462 -27.97 14.55 27.53
C ALA A 462 -28.32 15.26 28.85
N ARG A 463 -29.54 15.06 29.36
CA ARG A 463 -29.98 15.63 30.63
C ARG A 463 -29.28 15.05 31.85
N ILE A 464 -29.04 13.74 31.89
CA ILE A 464 -28.30 13.08 32.98
C ILE A 464 -26.91 13.70 33.15
N TYR A 465 -26.22 13.97 32.04
CA TYR A 465 -24.86 14.53 32.04
C TYR A 465 -24.81 16.06 31.95
N GLY A 466 -25.96 16.74 31.98
CA GLY A 466 -26.03 18.20 31.95
C GLY A 466 -25.49 18.83 30.66
N VAL A 467 -25.54 18.12 29.54
CA VAL A 467 -25.06 18.59 28.23
C VAL A 467 -26.21 18.80 27.25
N LYS A 468 -26.00 19.67 26.25
CA LYS A 468 -26.92 19.81 25.12
C LYS A 468 -26.37 19.02 23.93
N LEU A 469 -27.02 17.91 23.58
CA LEU A 469 -26.68 17.15 22.38
C LEU A 469 -27.54 17.62 21.19
N PRO A 470 -26.93 17.98 20.05
CA PRO A 470 -27.67 18.27 18.84
C PRO A 470 -28.14 16.96 18.18
N TYR A 471 -29.38 16.96 17.67
CA TYR A 471 -29.88 15.83 16.88
C TYR A 471 -29.10 15.67 15.57
N ILE A 472 -29.02 14.44 15.09
CA ILE A 472 -28.54 14.15 13.73
C ILE A 472 -29.61 14.54 12.71
N ALA A 473 -29.21 14.73 11.45
CA ALA A 473 -30.10 15.30 10.43
C ALA A 473 -31.47 14.59 10.28
N ASN A 474 -31.50 13.26 10.37
CA ASN A 474 -32.74 12.50 10.23
C ASN A 474 -33.66 12.63 11.46
N ASP A 475 -33.08 12.60 12.67
CA ASP A 475 -33.80 12.77 13.93
C ASP A 475 -34.42 14.17 14.01
N GLU A 476 -33.70 15.19 13.54
CA GLU A 476 -34.17 16.58 13.49
C GLU A 476 -35.37 16.73 12.55
N VAL A 477 -35.31 16.11 11.37
CA VAL A 477 -36.43 16.08 10.41
C VAL A 477 -37.64 15.35 11.00
N TYR A 478 -37.44 14.23 11.70
CA TYR A 478 -38.53 13.51 12.35
C TYR A 478 -39.16 14.33 13.49
N TYR A 479 -38.34 14.91 14.38
CA TYR A 479 -38.80 15.73 15.50
C TYR A 479 -39.60 16.96 15.05
N GLN A 480 -39.24 17.55 13.90
CA GLN A 480 -39.99 18.68 13.32
C GLN A 480 -41.34 18.26 12.71
N ARG A 481 -41.51 16.99 12.32
CA ARG A 481 -42.72 16.48 11.65
C ARG A 481 -43.80 15.99 12.63
N ILE A 482 -43.45 15.69 13.88
CA ILE A 482 -44.41 15.26 14.90
C ILE A 482 -45.21 16.44 15.47
N ASP A 483 -46.46 16.19 15.85
CA ASP A 483 -47.37 17.22 16.37
C ASP A 483 -47.06 17.60 17.84
N GLU A 484 -47.70 18.67 18.33
CA GLU A 484 -47.47 19.18 19.69
C GLU A 484 -47.87 18.20 20.80
N GLN A 485 -48.89 17.37 20.58
CA GLN A 485 -49.31 16.37 21.55
C GLN A 485 -48.26 15.23 21.64
N GLN A 486 -47.70 14.84 20.50
CA GLN A 486 -46.61 13.87 20.40
C GLN A 486 -45.33 14.40 21.05
N LYS A 487 -44.98 15.67 20.85
CA LYS A 487 -43.84 16.31 21.53
C LYS A 487 -44.03 16.35 23.05
N LYS A 488 -45.24 16.69 23.52
CA LYS A 488 -45.57 16.68 24.96
C LYS A 488 -45.45 15.28 25.56
N ASN A 489 -45.91 14.26 24.85
CA ASN A 489 -45.76 12.86 25.26
C ASN A 489 -44.29 12.42 25.31
N LEU A 490 -43.47 12.83 24.33
CA LEU A 490 -42.03 12.59 24.32
C LEU A 490 -41.35 13.22 25.54
N LEU A 491 -41.66 14.48 25.84
CA LEU A 491 -41.13 15.19 27.01
C LEU A 491 -41.52 14.50 28.32
N ASN A 492 -42.78 14.11 28.49
CA ASN A 492 -43.21 13.37 29.67
C ASN A 492 -42.46 12.04 29.86
N LYS A 493 -42.19 11.31 28.76
CA LYS A 493 -41.38 10.07 28.82
C LYS A 493 -39.94 10.35 29.25
N ILE A 494 -39.33 11.43 28.79
CA ILE A 494 -37.99 11.84 29.20
C ILE A 494 -37.97 12.19 30.71
N GLU A 495 -38.91 13.02 31.17
CA GLU A 495 -39.00 13.39 32.61
C GLU A 495 -39.24 12.16 33.49
N THR A 496 -40.10 11.23 33.05
CA THR A 496 -40.35 9.96 33.77
C THR A 496 -39.12 9.05 33.77
N SER A 497 -38.31 9.07 32.70
CA SER A 497 -37.08 8.28 32.63
C SER A 497 -35.99 8.83 33.55
N ILE A 498 -36.01 10.13 33.84
CA ILE A 498 -35.03 10.80 34.70
C ILE A 498 -35.43 10.71 36.18
N SER A 499 -36.73 10.77 36.50
CA SER A 499 -37.23 10.72 37.88
C SER A 499 -36.96 9.39 38.60
N LEU A 500 -36.47 8.39 37.87
CA LEU A 500 -36.09 7.07 38.38
C LEU A 500 -34.68 7.00 38.97
N TYR A 501 -33.84 8.03 38.80
CA TYR A 501 -32.44 7.98 39.24
C TYR A 501 -32.15 8.92 40.41
N SER A 502 -31.73 8.34 41.55
CA SER A 502 -31.09 9.08 42.64
C SER A 502 -29.62 9.42 42.30
N SER A 503 -29.03 10.39 43.02
CA SER A 503 -27.62 10.78 42.82
C SER A 503 -26.63 9.62 42.99
N ARG A 504 -26.94 8.65 43.86
CA ARG A 504 -26.12 7.46 44.09
C ARG A 504 -26.19 6.47 42.92
N GLU A 505 -27.37 6.28 42.34
CA GLU A 505 -27.57 5.39 41.20
C GLU A 505 -26.91 5.92 39.92
N LEU A 506 -26.80 7.24 39.76
CA LEU A 506 -26.09 7.85 38.63
C LEU A 506 -24.59 7.54 38.62
N ASP A 507 -23.94 7.45 39.79
CA ASP A 507 -22.51 7.10 39.87
C ASP A 507 -22.26 5.62 39.60
N ASP A 508 -23.19 4.73 39.97
CA ASP A 508 -23.11 3.31 39.65
C ASP A 508 -23.33 3.07 38.14
N ILE A 509 -24.28 3.78 37.53
CA ILE A 509 -24.51 3.77 36.08
C ILE A 509 -23.27 4.22 35.30
N ARG A 510 -22.55 5.25 35.77
CA ARG A 510 -21.31 5.71 35.14
C ARG A 510 -20.24 4.63 35.11
N LYS A 511 -20.07 3.89 36.21
CA LYS A 511 -19.09 2.80 36.29
C LYS A 511 -19.47 1.65 35.38
N GLU A 512 -20.76 1.31 35.30
CA GLU A 512 -21.26 0.29 34.37
C GLU A 512 -21.06 0.71 32.91
N ASP A 513 -21.34 1.96 32.57
CA ASP A 513 -21.14 2.52 31.24
C ASP A 513 -19.66 2.56 30.85
N GLU A 514 -18.77 2.90 31.78
CA GLU A 514 -17.33 2.90 31.55
C GLU A 514 -16.78 1.47 31.37
N LEU A 515 -17.27 0.52 32.16
CA LEU A 515 -16.95 -0.90 32.00
C LEU A 515 -17.45 -1.43 30.65
N PHE A 516 -18.70 -1.10 30.28
CA PHE A 516 -19.27 -1.45 28.98
C PHE A 516 -18.43 -0.86 27.85
N TYR A 517 -18.13 0.44 27.91
CA TYR A 517 -17.27 1.12 26.93
C TYR A 517 -15.92 0.41 26.79
N ASN A 518 -15.26 0.10 27.90
CA ASN A 518 -13.95 -0.57 27.88
C ASN A 518 -14.00 -2.00 27.32
N ASN A 519 -15.15 -2.67 27.43
CA ASN A 519 -15.39 -4.00 26.87
C ASN A 519 -15.85 -3.98 25.40
N LEU A 520 -16.18 -2.81 24.85
CA LEU A 520 -16.54 -2.68 23.43
C LEU A 520 -15.33 -2.98 22.53
N PRO A 521 -15.55 -3.60 21.36
CA PRO A 521 -14.54 -3.69 20.30
C PRO A 521 -13.94 -2.31 19.99
N LEU A 522 -12.67 -2.29 19.59
CA LEU A 522 -11.94 -1.04 19.40
C LEU A 522 -12.60 -0.09 18.37
N PHE A 523 -13.17 -0.63 17.29
CA PHE A 523 -13.90 0.16 16.29
C PHE A 523 -15.13 0.86 16.89
N ALA A 524 -15.85 0.18 17.79
CA ALA A 524 -17.05 0.69 18.45
C ALA A 524 -16.72 1.85 19.40
N ARG A 525 -15.63 1.72 20.16
CA ARG A 525 -15.11 2.82 21.00
C ARG A 525 -14.75 4.06 20.17
N LYS A 526 -14.09 3.85 19.03
CA LYS A 526 -13.73 4.94 18.09
C LYS A 526 -14.94 5.59 17.43
N SER A 527 -15.96 4.81 17.11
CA SER A 527 -17.24 5.36 16.65
C SER A 527 -17.82 6.33 17.67
N ILE A 528 -17.85 5.96 18.96
CA ILE A 528 -18.34 6.85 20.03
C ILE A 528 -17.51 8.14 20.10
N ASP A 529 -16.18 8.03 20.09
CA ASP A 529 -15.30 9.20 20.24
C ASP A 529 -15.36 10.14 19.03
N ARG A 530 -15.46 9.59 17.81
CA ARG A 530 -15.65 10.38 16.57
C ARG A 530 -16.97 11.13 16.59
N ILE A 531 -18.05 10.48 17.00
CA ILE A 531 -19.37 11.12 17.10
C ILE A 531 -19.34 12.24 18.16
N ALA A 532 -18.70 12.00 19.31
CA ALA A 532 -18.52 13.01 20.35
C ALA A 532 -17.80 14.25 19.81
N HIS A 533 -16.70 14.04 19.07
CA HIS A 533 -15.94 15.13 18.44
C HIS A 533 -16.76 15.91 17.41
N ASN A 534 -17.55 15.24 16.58
CA ASN A 534 -18.41 15.88 15.58
C ASN A 534 -19.53 16.70 16.23
N ILE A 535 -20.12 16.19 17.32
CA ILE A 535 -21.10 16.92 18.13
C ILE A 535 -20.48 18.20 18.70
N MET A 536 -19.27 18.10 19.26
CA MET A 536 -18.54 19.26 19.77
C MET A 536 -18.32 20.32 18.68
N THR A 537 -17.96 19.88 17.48
CA THR A 537 -17.78 20.78 16.34
C THR A 537 -19.08 21.46 15.92
N LYS A 538 -20.22 20.74 15.93
CA LYS A 538 -21.55 21.33 15.67
C LYS A 538 -21.97 22.34 16.75
N LEU A 539 -21.70 22.04 18.02
CA LEU A 539 -22.00 22.97 19.12
C LEU A 539 -21.23 24.29 18.98
N LYS A 540 -20.00 24.25 18.44
CA LYS A 540 -19.19 25.44 18.12
C LYS A 540 -19.62 26.14 16.83
N SER A 541 -20.34 25.46 15.93
CA SER A 541 -20.74 25.98 14.62
C SER A 541 -22.18 25.55 14.27
N PRO A 542 -23.19 26.25 14.82
CA PRO A 542 -24.59 25.80 14.80
C PRO A 542 -25.22 25.64 13.40
N GLN A 543 -24.62 26.23 12.36
CA GLN A 543 -25.10 26.12 10.98
C GLN A 543 -24.74 24.80 10.29
N LYS A 544 -23.81 24.01 10.85
CA LYS A 544 -23.42 22.70 10.28
C LYS A 544 -24.42 21.61 10.67
N LYS A 545 -24.89 20.84 9.68
CA LYS A 545 -25.66 19.61 9.94
C LYS A 545 -24.75 18.54 10.52
N LEU A 546 -25.27 17.76 11.46
CA LEU A 546 -24.56 16.60 12.02
C LEU A 546 -25.01 15.37 11.24
N ASN A 547 -24.11 14.87 10.41
CA ASN A 547 -24.27 13.62 9.69
C ASN A 547 -23.33 12.60 10.34
N LEU A 548 -23.86 11.40 10.59
CA LEU A 548 -23.03 10.29 11.05
C LEU A 548 -22.35 9.66 9.85
N HIS A 549 -21.14 9.16 10.06
CA HIS A 549 -20.51 8.27 9.09
C HIS A 549 -21.37 7.00 8.95
N PRO A 550 -21.53 6.42 7.75
CA PRO A 550 -22.34 5.21 7.56
C PRO A 550 -21.99 4.07 8.53
N ILE A 551 -20.69 3.89 8.82
CA ILE A 551 -20.20 2.88 9.77
C ILE A 551 -20.65 3.14 11.22
N ASP A 552 -20.76 4.41 11.62
CA ASP A 552 -21.22 4.80 12.96
C ASP A 552 -22.71 4.51 13.12
N ALA A 553 -23.48 4.77 12.06
CA ALA A 553 -24.90 4.45 12.00
C ALA A 553 -25.12 2.93 12.00
N GLN A 554 -24.33 2.17 11.24
CA GLN A 554 -24.44 0.71 11.18
C GLN A 554 -24.09 0.06 12.53
N PHE A 555 -23.03 0.51 13.19
CA PHE A 555 -22.68 0.03 14.52
C PHE A 555 -23.79 0.34 15.53
N TYR A 556 -24.26 1.58 15.59
CA TYR A 556 -25.35 1.98 16.49
C TYR A 556 -26.61 1.14 16.24
N ASN A 557 -26.96 0.89 14.97
CA ASN A 557 -28.14 0.12 14.61
C ASN A 557 -28.00 -1.38 14.90
N SER A 558 -26.78 -1.91 15.00
CA SER A 558 -26.55 -3.32 15.38
C SER A 558 -26.71 -3.60 16.87
N LEU A 559 -26.75 -2.56 17.71
CA LEU A 559 -26.92 -2.69 19.15
C LEU A 559 -28.39 -3.00 19.48
N ASP A 560 -28.60 -3.78 20.55
CA ASP A 560 -29.94 -3.92 21.12
C ASP A 560 -30.37 -2.63 21.85
N ASN A 561 -31.64 -2.57 22.28
CA ASN A 561 -32.18 -1.37 22.93
C ASN A 561 -31.46 -1.00 24.24
N THR A 562 -30.92 -1.98 24.96
CA THR A 562 -30.21 -1.76 26.23
C THR A 562 -28.84 -1.15 25.95
N ASP A 563 -28.13 -1.70 24.97
CA ASP A 563 -26.80 -1.25 24.60
C ASP A 563 -26.81 0.08 23.83
N LYS A 564 -27.87 0.39 23.07
CA LYS A 564 -28.11 1.74 22.53
C LYS A 564 -28.23 2.78 23.63
N PHE A 565 -28.93 2.45 24.72
CA PHE A 565 -29.07 3.37 25.85
C PHE A 565 -27.73 3.61 26.56
N ARG A 566 -26.91 2.55 26.73
CA ARG A 566 -25.53 2.68 27.24
C ARG A 566 -24.67 3.53 26.31
N PHE A 567 -24.73 3.28 25.01
CA PHE A 567 -24.02 4.05 23.99
C PHE A 567 -24.32 5.55 24.09
N ASP A 568 -25.60 5.94 24.16
CA ASP A 568 -26.02 7.34 24.23
C ASP A 568 -25.54 8.03 25.52
N ARG A 569 -25.56 7.31 26.65
CA ARG A 569 -25.03 7.80 27.93
C ARG A 569 -23.52 8.04 27.87
N ILE A 570 -22.77 7.10 27.30
CA ILE A 570 -21.32 7.22 27.14
C ILE A 570 -20.99 8.38 26.20
N LEU A 571 -21.73 8.51 25.10
CA LEU A 571 -21.57 9.62 24.16
C LEU A 571 -21.79 10.98 24.86
N ALA A 572 -22.86 11.12 25.63
CA ALA A 572 -23.14 12.32 26.42
C ALA A 572 -22.02 12.63 27.42
N PHE A 573 -21.50 11.61 28.10
CA PHE A 573 -20.37 11.73 29.02
C PHE A 573 -19.08 12.16 28.33
N ARG A 574 -18.74 11.58 27.17
CA ARG A 574 -17.56 11.97 26.40
C ARG A 574 -17.63 13.42 25.92
N VAL A 575 -18.80 13.87 25.47
CA VAL A 575 -19.06 15.28 25.13
C VAL A 575 -18.91 16.18 26.35
N SER A 576 -19.42 15.77 27.52
CA SER A 576 -19.32 16.57 28.76
C SER A 576 -17.87 16.73 29.22
N LEU A 577 -17.09 15.64 29.30
CA LEU A 577 -15.67 15.69 29.65
C LEU A 577 -14.89 16.63 28.73
N THR A 578 -15.20 16.58 27.43
CA THR A 578 -14.54 17.45 26.46
C THR A 578 -14.91 18.92 26.66
N LEU A 579 -16.16 19.23 27.04
CA LEU A 579 -16.57 20.61 27.38
C LEU A 579 -15.90 21.15 28.64
N PHE A 580 -15.60 20.31 29.64
CA PHE A 580 -14.92 20.70 30.88
C PHE A 580 -13.40 20.86 30.73
N SER A 581 -12.80 20.27 29.69
CA SER A 581 -11.37 20.36 29.40
C SER A 581 -10.95 21.63 28.63
N TYR A 582 -11.92 22.49 28.30
CA TYR A 582 -11.75 23.85 27.74
C TYR A 582 -12.33 24.87 28.72
#